data_AF-A0A2P8QQE9-F1
#
_entry.id   AF-A0A2P8QQE9-F1
#
_cell.length_a   1.000
_cell.length_b   1.000
_cell.length_c   1.000
_cell.angle_alpha   90.00
_cell.angle_beta   90.00
_cell.angle_gamma   90.00
#
_symmetry.space_group_name_H-M   'P 1'
#
loop_
_entity.id
_entity.type
_entity.pdbx_description
1 polymer ?
#
loop_
_entity_poly.entity_id
_entity_poly.type
_entity_poly.pdbx_seq_one_letter_code
_entity_poly.pdbx_strand_id
1 'polypeptide(L)'
;MPKTPSKQEKYLQELEELERSCGGVFACITPERHKIVWEQKASKLEQQIAAASTVEQKEYLQQQLIELNQREQRKATRIAQVHSVLAPES
;
A
#
# COMPACT_ATOMS: atom_id res chain seq x y z
N MET A 1 -20.08 0.20 16.97
CA MET A 1 -19.24 -0.79 17.67
C MET A 1 -17.84 -0.71 17.07
N PRO A 2 -16.77 -0.51 17.85
CA PRO A 2 -15.42 -0.53 17.30
C PRO A 2 -15.12 -1.96 16.83
N LYS A 3 -14.85 -2.13 15.53
CA LYS A 3 -14.46 -3.43 14.97
C LYS A 3 -13.09 -3.79 15.57
N THR A 4 -13.04 -4.84 16.37
CA THR A 4 -11.77 -5.42 16.80
C THR A 4 -10.99 -5.84 15.56
N PRO A 5 -9.74 -5.37 15.39
CA PRO A 5 -8.94 -5.78 14.25
C PRO A 5 -8.72 -7.29 14.31
N SER A 6 -8.96 -7.93 13.17
CA SER A 6 -8.66 -9.34 12.92
C SER A 6 -7.18 -9.63 13.20
N LYS A 7 -6.84 -10.91 13.44
CA LYS A 7 -5.45 -11.34 13.60
C LYS A 7 -4.56 -10.85 12.45
N GLN A 8 -5.11 -10.80 11.25
CA GLN A 8 -4.41 -10.33 10.06
C GLN A 8 -4.16 -8.82 10.09
N GLU A 9 -5.15 -8.02 10.53
CA GLU A 9 -4.96 -6.57 10.70
C GLU A 9 -3.95 -6.23 11.80
N LYS A 10 -3.94 -6.98 12.91
CA LYS A 10 -2.93 -6.80 13.98
C LYS A 10 -1.52 -7.13 13.49
N TYR A 11 -1.36 -8.25 12.79
CA TYR A 11 -0.08 -8.63 12.21
C TYR A 11 0.44 -7.60 11.19
N LEU A 12 -0.46 -7.03 10.37
CA LEU A 12 -0.11 -5.97 9.44
C LEU A 12 0.32 -4.67 10.15
N GLN A 13 -0.34 -4.32 11.27
CA GLN A 13 0.05 -3.17 12.09
C GLN A 13 1.42 -3.36 12.74
N GLU A 14 1.68 -4.52 13.33
CA GLU A 14 2.98 -4.84 13.96
C GLU A 14 4.13 -4.76 12.96
N LEU A 15 3.92 -5.26 11.74
CA LEU A 15 4.93 -5.15 10.70
C LEU A 15 5.09 -3.72 10.15
N GLU A 16 4.03 -2.89 10.16
CA GLU A 16 4.11 -1.48 9.79
C GLU A 16 4.88 -0.67 10.85
N GLU A 17 4.67 -0.97 12.13
CA GLU A 17 5.48 -0.43 13.23
C GLU A 17 6.95 -0.84 13.11
N LEU A 18 7.20 -2.11 12.75
CA LEU A 18 8.56 -2.60 12.53
C LEU A 18 9.25 -1.84 11.38
N GLU A 19 8.55 -1.63 10.26
CA GLU A 19 9.03 -0.83 9.12
C GLU A 19 9.40 0.60 9.53
N ARG A 20 8.56 1.26 10.33
CA ARG A 20 8.83 2.61 10.84
C ARG A 20 10.02 2.61 11.79
N SER A 21 10.12 1.62 12.68
CA SER A 21 11.18 1.52 13.69
C SER A 21 12.56 1.24 13.08
N CYS A 22 12.63 0.47 11.99
CA CYS A 22 13.87 0.11 11.31
C CYS A 22 14.27 1.07 10.17
N GLY A 23 13.70 2.29 10.13
CA GLY A 23 14.04 3.29 9.10
C GLY A 23 13.68 2.85 7.67
N GLY A 24 12.73 1.92 7.51
CA GLY A 24 12.30 1.40 6.21
C GLY A 24 13.24 0.38 5.55
N VAL A 25 14.34 -0.04 6.21
CA VAL A 25 15.39 -0.88 5.59
C VAL A 25 15.15 -2.40 5.76
N PHE A 26 14.32 -2.83 6.72
CA PHE A 26 14.24 -4.25 7.11
C PHE A 26 12.95 -5.01 6.79
N ALA A 27 11.93 -4.39 6.20
CA ALA A 27 10.89 -5.18 5.57
C ALA A 27 11.21 -5.30 4.09
N CYS A 28 11.72 -6.44 3.67
CA CYS A 28 11.47 -6.88 2.30
C CYS A 28 9.94 -6.91 2.15
N ILE A 29 9.37 -5.83 1.60
CA ILE A 29 7.98 -5.81 1.17
C ILE A 29 7.89 -6.90 0.11
N THR A 30 7.31 -8.05 0.43
CA THR A 30 7.04 -9.08 -0.57
C THR A 30 6.05 -8.52 -1.60
N PRO A 31 6.01 -9.08 -2.83
CA PRO A 31 5.01 -8.68 -3.82
C PRO A 31 3.57 -8.67 -3.27
N GLU A 32 3.22 -9.65 -2.44
CA GLU A 32 1.89 -9.77 -1.82
C GLU A 32 1.64 -8.64 -0.82
N ARG A 33 2.62 -8.31 0.01
CA ARG A 33 2.47 -7.25 1.00
C ARG A 33 2.40 -5.87 0.35
N HIS A 34 3.19 -5.66 -0.70
CA HIS A 34 3.10 -4.45 -1.52
C HIS A 34 1.69 -4.26 -2.07
N LYS A 35 1.12 -5.35 -2.61
CA LYS A 35 -0.22 -5.35 -3.18
C LYS A 35 -1.27 -4.96 -2.14
N ILE A 36 -1.23 -5.56 -0.94
CA ILE A 36 -2.16 -5.23 0.15
C ILE A 36 -2.06 -3.74 0.54
N VAL A 37 -0.85 -3.24 0.75
CA VAL A 37 -0.63 -1.83 1.14
C VAL A 37 -1.07 -0.87 0.04
N TRP A 38 -0.83 -1.23 -1.23
CA TRP A 38 -1.30 -0.45 -2.37
C TRP A 38 -2.83 -0.43 -2.41
N GLU A 39 -3.51 -1.57 -2.32
CA GLU A 39 -4.98 -1.66 -2.30
C GLU A 39 -5.59 -0.82 -1.19
N GLN A 40 -5.01 -0.83 0.01
CA GLN A 40 -5.46 0.00 1.13
C GLN A 40 -5.35 1.50 0.84
N LYS A 41 -4.23 1.95 0.25
CA LYS A 41 -4.04 3.36 -0.12
C LYS A 41 -5.01 3.79 -1.23
N ALA A 42 -5.19 2.94 -2.24
CA ALA A 42 -6.13 3.18 -3.34
C ALA A 42 -7.57 3.26 -2.81
N SER A 43 -7.98 2.32 -1.97
CA SER A 43 -9.32 2.29 -1.36
C SER A 43 -9.59 3.55 -0.52
N LYS A 44 -8.59 4.06 0.20
CA LYS A 44 -8.73 5.32 0.96
C LYS A 44 -8.97 6.52 0.04
N LEU A 45 -8.24 6.62 -1.08
CA LEU A 45 -8.46 7.69 -2.07
C LEU A 45 -9.82 7.53 -2.75
N GLU A 46 -10.24 6.32 -3.09
CA GLU A 46 -11.57 6.05 -3.67
C GLU A 46 -12.70 6.47 -2.73
N GLN A 47 -12.58 6.20 -1.43
CA GLN A 47 -13.54 6.66 -0.42
C GLN A 47 -13.57 8.20 -0.34
N GLN A 48 -12.42 8.86 -0.42
CA GLN A 48 -12.36 10.33 -0.44
C GLN A 48 -12.97 10.91 -1.72
N ILE A 49 -12.75 10.28 -2.87
CA ILE A 49 -13.37 10.65 -4.16
C ILE A 49 -14.90 10.52 -4.07
N ALA A 50 -15.39 9.45 -3.46
CA ALA A 50 -16.82 9.22 -3.28
C ALA A 50 -17.46 10.22 -2.30
N ALA A 51 -16.70 10.68 -1.30
CA ALA A 51 -17.15 11.67 -0.31
C ALA A 51 -16.94 13.14 -0.76
N ALA A 52 -16.21 13.39 -1.86
CA ALA A 52 -15.91 14.72 -2.34
C ALA A 52 -17.19 15.46 -2.76
N SER A 53 -17.36 16.69 -2.27
CA SER A 53 -18.58 17.49 -2.48
C SER A 53 -18.47 18.45 -3.66
N THR A 54 -17.27 18.67 -4.19
CA THR A 54 -17.02 19.56 -5.34
C THR A 54 -16.34 18.81 -6.48
N VAL A 55 -16.59 19.27 -7.70
CA VAL A 55 -15.98 18.72 -8.92
C VAL A 55 -14.46 18.87 -8.86
N GLU A 56 -13.97 20.06 -8.50
CA GLU A 56 -12.54 20.36 -8.38
C GLU A 56 -11.82 19.44 -7.37
N GLN A 57 -12.44 19.20 -6.21
CA GLN A 57 -11.88 18.28 -5.21
C GLN A 57 -11.85 16.84 -5.74
N LYS A 58 -12.90 16.43 -6.45
CA LYS A 58 -12.99 15.10 -7.04
C LYS A 58 -11.92 14.89 -8.11
N GLU A 59 -11.72 15.87 -9.00
CA GLU A 59 -10.68 15.84 -10.03
C GLU A 59 -9.27 15.79 -9.42
N TYR A 60 -9.02 16.59 -8.38
CA TYR A 60 -7.75 16.55 -7.65
C TYR A 60 -7.47 15.19 -7.03
N LEU A 61 -8.45 14.59 -6.35
CA LEU A 61 -8.31 13.27 -5.74
C LEU A 61 -8.16 12.15 -6.78
N GLN A 62 -8.83 12.26 -7.93
CA GLN A 62 -8.65 11.35 -9.06
C GLN A 62 -7.23 11.43 -9.61
N GLN A 63 -6.67 12.65 -9.77
CA GLN A 63 -5.30 12.84 -10.18
C GLN A 63 -4.32 12.21 -9.17
N GLN A 64 -4.56 12.37 -7.87
CA GLN A 64 -3.75 11.71 -6.84
C GLN A 64 -3.83 10.18 -6.92
N LEU A 65 -4.99 9.60 -7.22
CA LEU A 65 -5.14 8.15 -7.39
C LEU A 65 -4.34 7.64 -8.59
N ILE A 66 -4.33 8.38 -9.69
CA ILE A 66 -3.51 8.05 -10.88
C ILE A 66 -2.02 8.08 -10.52
N GLU A 67 -1.56 9.14 -9.86
CA GLU A 67 -0.15 9.28 -9.46
C GLU A 67 0.28 8.20 -8.46
N LEU A 68 -0.59 7.86 -7.50
CA LEU A 68 -0.38 6.75 -6.57
C LEU A 68 -0.17 5.45 -7.35
N ASN A 69 -1.10 5.11 -8.26
CA ASN A 69 -1.02 3.88 -9.03
C ASN A 69 0.25 3.80 -9.88
N GLN A 70 0.66 4.89 -10.53
CA GLN A 70 1.92 4.93 -11.28
C GLN A 70 3.15 4.75 -10.38
N ARG A 71 3.15 5.33 -9.17
CA ARG A 71 4.24 5.18 -8.22
C ARG A 71 4.32 3.76 -7.66
N GLU A 72 3.19 3.19 -7.27
CA GLU A 72 3.13 1.86 -6.67
C GLU A 72 3.38 0.77 -7.73
N GLN A 73 3.00 0.97 -9.00
CA GLN A 73 3.40 0.10 -10.11
C GLN A 73 4.93 0.05 -10.28
N ARG A 74 5.61 1.20 -10.27
CA ARG A 74 7.09 1.25 -10.37
C ARG A 74 7.76 0.49 -9.22
N LYS A 75 7.22 0.62 -8.01
CA LYS A 75 7.68 -0.13 -6.84
C LYS A 75 7.42 -1.62 -7.00
N ALA A 76 6.24 -2.03 -7.48
CA ALA A 76 5.90 -3.42 -7.71
C ALA A 76 6.91 -4.11 -8.63
N THR A 77 7.28 -3.46 -9.74
CA THR A 77 8.33 -3.95 -10.64
C THR A 77 9.66 -4.13 -9.91
N ARG A 78 10.07 -3.17 -9.08
CA ARG A 78 11.33 -3.25 -8.36
C ARG A 78 11.33 -4.32 -7.27
N ILE A 79 10.21 -4.47 -6.58
CA ILE A 79 9.99 -5.50 -5.55
C ILE A 79 10.05 -6.88 -6.18
N ALA A 80 9.37 -7.09 -7.32
CA ALA A 80 9.42 -8.35 -8.05
C ALA A 80 10.86 -8.70 -8.48
N GLN A 81 11.62 -7.74 -9.02
CA GLN A 81 13.03 -7.92 -9.39
C GLN A 81 13.91 -8.31 -8.21
N VAL A 82 13.76 -7.65 -7.06
CA VAL A 82 14.54 -7.95 -5.86
C VAL A 82 14.15 -9.32 -5.30
N HIS A 83 12.86 -9.63 -5.25
CA HIS A 83 12.37 -10.90 -4.74
C HIS A 83 12.78 -12.08 -5.64
N SER A 84 12.78 -11.93 -6.97
CA SER A 84 13.26 -12.98 -7.88
C SER A 84 14.76 -13.27 -7.74
N VAL A 85 15.56 -12.29 -7.32
CA VAL A 85 17.01 -12.47 -7.07
C VAL A 85 17.27 -13.11 -5.70
N LEU A 86 16.42 -12.84 -4.71
CA LEU A 86 16.56 -13.37 -3.35
C LEU A 86 15.91 -14.74 -3.15
N ALA A 87 14.98 -15.13 -4.03
CA ALA A 87 14.39 -16.46 -4.08
C ALA A 87 14.69 -17.13 -5.45
N PRO A 88 15.96 -17.43 -5.77
CA PRO A 88 16.27 -18.25 -6.92
C PRO A 88 15.77 -19.67 -6.60
N GLU A 89 14.74 -20.11 -7.32
CA GLU A 89 14.21 -21.48 -7.45
C GLU A 89 14.45 -22.43 -6.25
N SER A 90 13.37 -22.73 -5.51
CA SER A 90 13.28 -24.00 -4.78
C SER A 90 13.23 -25.17 -5.76
#